data_AF-I3R453-F1
#
_entry.id   AF-I3R453-F1
#
_cell.length_a   1.000
_cell.length_b   1.000
_cell.length_c   1.000
_cell.angle_alpha   90.00
_cell.angle_beta   90.00
_cell.angle_gamma   90.00
#
_symmetry.space_group_name_H-M   'P 1'
#
loop_
_entity.id
_entity.type
_entity.pdbx_description
1 polymer ?
#
loop_
_entity_poly.entity_id
_entity_poly.type
_entity_poly.pdbx_seq_one_letter_code
_entity_poly.pdbx_strand_id
1 'polypeptide(L)'
;MSSRNDGPPQKTMRERLIEEAQVDVHEARSKVTRVRLMYDGVPRAWRQELQEAIIAYYYALRPLRTEGLIKDWWSSVELSEEWTRTAVVDTETVLEESDDGELVEVEKPITDQIPYRGLGILEDVETATESEVVSVSDMRGEREETVSRQLVLDASILVDIAGVLDDAATKLGFAPSIELQDAAGETV
;
A
#
# COMPACT_ATOMS: atom_id res chain seq x y z
N MET A 1 -25.22 -47.53 -13.17
CA MET A 1 -25.28 -46.07 -13.02
C MET A 1 -24.25 -45.69 -11.97
N SER A 2 -23.03 -45.34 -12.40
CA SER A 2 -21.96 -44.95 -11.48
C SER A 2 -22.00 -43.44 -11.31
N SER A 3 -22.50 -42.98 -10.17
CA SER A 3 -22.38 -41.59 -9.72
C SER A 3 -20.90 -41.24 -9.67
N ARG A 4 -20.46 -40.37 -10.58
CA ARG A 4 -19.14 -39.76 -10.49
C ARG A 4 -19.14 -38.89 -9.24
N ASN A 5 -18.21 -39.22 -8.36
CA ASN A 5 -17.88 -38.45 -7.17
C ASN A 5 -17.15 -37.20 -7.66
N ASP A 6 -17.87 -36.19 -8.14
CA ASP A 6 -17.33 -34.85 -8.40
C ASP A 6 -17.16 -34.17 -7.03
N GLY A 7 -16.09 -34.55 -6.32
CA GLY A 7 -15.57 -33.74 -5.23
C GLY A 7 -15.16 -32.36 -5.78
N PRO A 8 -15.18 -31.31 -4.94
CA PRO A 8 -14.78 -29.98 -5.39
C PRO A 8 -13.38 -30.04 -6.01
N PRO A 9 -13.13 -29.28 -7.10
CA PRO A 9 -11.84 -29.25 -7.75
C PRO A 9 -10.76 -28.92 -6.72
N GLN A 10 -9.66 -29.70 -6.70
CA GLN A 10 -8.56 -29.43 -5.79
C GLN A 10 -7.93 -28.10 -6.17
N LYS A 11 -7.94 -27.13 -5.24
CA LYS A 11 -7.27 -25.84 -5.42
C LYS A 11 -5.79 -26.05 -5.72
N THR A 12 -5.32 -25.38 -6.75
CA THR A 12 -3.90 -25.31 -7.13
C THR A 12 -3.09 -24.68 -6.00
N MET A 13 -1.77 -24.97 -5.94
CA MET A 13 -0.88 -24.36 -4.95
C MET A 13 -0.94 -22.82 -5.00
N ARG A 14 -1.11 -22.25 -6.20
CA ARG A 14 -1.22 -20.80 -6.41
C ARG A 14 -2.52 -20.23 -5.83
N GLU A 15 -3.66 -20.88 -6.08
CA GLU A 15 -4.94 -20.48 -5.48
C GLU A 15 -4.89 -20.49 -3.96
N ARG A 16 -4.20 -21.47 -3.37
CA ARG A 16 -4.03 -21.52 -1.90
C ARG A 16 -3.19 -20.36 -1.37
N LEU A 17 -2.08 -20.03 -2.04
CA LEU A 17 -1.22 -18.91 -1.64
C LEU A 17 -1.96 -17.57 -1.71
N ILE A 18 -2.81 -17.38 -2.72
CA ILE A 18 -3.62 -16.16 -2.86
C ILE A 18 -4.69 -16.10 -1.76
N GLU A 19 -5.37 -17.22 -1.49
CA GLU A 19 -6.39 -17.31 -0.43
C GLU A 19 -5.79 -17.11 0.97
N GLU A 20 -4.63 -17.69 1.24
CA GLU A 20 -3.91 -17.50 2.51
C GLU A 20 -3.53 -16.02 2.70
N ALA A 21 -2.97 -15.39 1.66
CA ALA A 21 -2.64 -13.97 1.71
C ALA A 21 -3.88 -13.07 1.87
N GLN A 22 -5.03 -13.44 1.28
CA GLN A 22 -6.31 -12.76 1.49
C GLN A 22 -6.76 -12.82 2.95
N VAL A 23 -6.65 -14.00 3.57
CA VAL A 23 -7.00 -14.20 4.98
C VAL A 23 -6.08 -13.37 5.88
N ASP A 24 -4.76 -13.45 5.66
CA ASP A 24 -3.78 -12.70 6.46
C ASP A 24 -4.01 -11.19 6.38
N VAL A 25 -4.24 -10.65 5.18
CA VAL A 25 -4.55 -9.22 4.98
C VAL A 25 -5.86 -8.85 5.67
N HIS A 26 -6.90 -9.68 5.54
CA HIS A 26 -8.17 -9.42 6.19
C HIS A 26 -8.06 -9.42 7.72
N GLU A 27 -7.34 -10.37 8.31
CA GLU A 27 -7.11 -10.42 9.75
C GLU A 27 -6.34 -9.19 10.23
N ALA A 28 -5.24 -8.84 9.56
CA ALA A 28 -4.45 -7.67 9.89
C ALA A 28 -5.24 -6.36 9.71
N ARG A 29 -6.06 -6.26 8.65
CA ARG A 29 -6.94 -5.12 8.41
C ARG A 29 -7.99 -5.00 9.49
N SER A 30 -8.63 -6.10 9.86
CA SER A 30 -9.65 -6.15 10.93
C SER A 30 -9.08 -5.71 12.27
N LYS A 31 -7.86 -6.15 12.58
CA LYS A 31 -7.09 -5.71 13.75
C LYS A 31 -6.85 -4.20 13.73
N VAL A 32 -6.33 -3.65 12.63
CA VAL A 32 -6.08 -2.21 12.45
C VAL A 32 -7.37 -1.39 12.58
N THR A 33 -8.45 -1.81 11.91
CA THR A 33 -9.75 -1.13 11.97
C THR A 33 -10.29 -1.11 13.40
N ARG A 34 -10.20 -2.23 14.13
CA ARG A 34 -10.62 -2.29 15.53
C ARG A 34 -9.84 -1.32 16.41
N VAL A 35 -8.53 -1.23 16.23
CA VAL A 35 -7.68 -0.30 16.99
C VAL A 35 -8.03 1.16 16.68
N ARG A 36 -8.29 1.51 15.41
CA ARG A 36 -8.73 2.87 15.02
C ARG A 36 -10.05 3.29 15.69
N LEU A 37 -10.94 2.34 15.95
CA LEU A 37 -12.20 2.63 16.64
C LEU A 37 -12.02 2.84 18.15
N MET A 38 -10.94 2.31 18.73
CA MET A 38 -10.68 2.36 20.17
C MET A 38 -9.69 3.46 20.56
N TYR A 39 -8.81 3.88 19.66
CA TYR A 39 -7.71 4.81 19.92
C TYR A 39 -7.56 5.81 18.77
N ASP A 40 -7.11 7.02 19.07
CA ASP A 40 -6.88 8.10 18.10
C ASP A 40 -5.76 7.81 17.07
N GLY A 41 -5.02 6.70 17.23
CA GLY A 41 -3.97 6.29 16.32
C GLY A 41 -3.66 4.80 16.40
N VAL A 42 -3.10 4.27 15.32
CA VAL A 42 -2.72 2.86 15.21
C VAL A 42 -1.22 2.71 15.50
N PRO A 43 -0.83 1.89 16.49
CA PRO A 43 0.58 1.68 16.79
C PRO A 43 1.35 1.15 15.57
N ARG A 44 2.59 1.60 15.40
CA ARG A 44 3.45 1.24 14.25
C ARG A 44 3.55 -0.27 14.03
N ALA A 45 3.61 -1.07 15.10
CA ALA A 45 3.68 -2.52 15.01
C ALA A 45 2.49 -3.15 14.27
N TRP A 46 1.27 -2.64 14.51
CA TRP A 46 0.04 -3.14 13.87
C TRP A 46 -0.05 -2.67 12.42
N ARG A 47 0.43 -1.45 12.13
CA ARG A 47 0.56 -0.96 10.74
C ARG A 47 1.60 -1.77 9.97
N GLN A 48 2.72 -2.12 10.60
CA GLN A 48 3.76 -2.94 10.01
C GLN A 48 3.24 -4.35 9.68
N GLU A 49 2.51 -4.99 10.61
CA GLU A 49 1.88 -6.30 10.36
C GLU A 49 0.94 -6.26 9.14
N LEU A 50 0.10 -5.21 9.04
CA LEU A 50 -0.75 -5.02 7.87
C LEU A 50 0.05 -4.76 6.58
N GLN A 51 1.10 -3.95 6.64
CA GLN A 51 1.96 -3.68 5.47
C GLN A 51 2.66 -4.94 4.97
N GLU A 52 3.17 -5.78 5.87
CA GLU A 52 3.80 -7.06 5.54
C GLU A 52 2.80 -8.02 4.87
N ALA A 53 1.58 -8.12 5.40
CA ALA A 53 0.51 -8.91 4.78
C ALA A 53 0.13 -8.40 3.38
N ILE A 54 0.02 -7.07 3.21
CA ILE A 54 -0.26 -6.43 1.92
C ILE A 54 0.84 -6.74 0.90
N ILE A 55 2.11 -6.65 1.30
CA ILE A 55 3.25 -6.96 0.42
C ILE A 55 3.23 -8.45 0.02
N ALA A 56 2.96 -9.36 0.95
CA ALA A 56 2.83 -10.78 0.65
C ALA A 56 1.69 -11.04 -0.36
N TYR A 57 0.53 -10.39 -0.17
CA TYR A 57 -0.61 -10.49 -1.07
C TYR A 57 -0.33 -9.92 -2.45
N TYR A 58 0.34 -8.76 -2.53
CA TYR A 58 0.86 -8.21 -3.78
C TYR A 58 1.72 -9.23 -4.53
N TYR A 59 2.70 -9.86 -3.87
CA TYR A 59 3.57 -10.85 -4.49
C TYR A 59 2.83 -12.13 -4.93
N ALA A 60 1.76 -12.52 -4.23
CA ALA A 60 0.90 -13.63 -4.64
C ALA A 60 0.15 -13.33 -5.96
N LEU A 61 -0.33 -12.09 -6.12
CA LEU A 61 -1.09 -11.65 -7.30
C LEU A 61 -0.19 -11.21 -8.48
N ARG A 62 1.01 -10.69 -8.21
CA ARG A 62 1.96 -10.11 -9.19
C ARG A 62 2.26 -10.99 -10.41
N PRO A 63 2.35 -12.33 -10.32
CA PRO A 63 2.54 -13.18 -11.49
C PRO A 63 1.39 -13.12 -12.50
N LEU A 64 0.19 -12.77 -12.05
CA LEU A 64 -1.04 -12.70 -12.84
C LEU A 64 -1.30 -11.30 -13.42
N ARG A 65 -0.40 -10.34 -13.16
CA ARG A 65 -0.56 -8.92 -13.54
C ARG A 65 -0.74 -8.70 -15.05
N THR A 66 -0.35 -9.65 -15.90
CA THR A 66 -0.48 -9.53 -17.35
C THR A 66 -1.76 -10.19 -17.90
N GLU A 67 -2.62 -10.73 -17.03
CA GLU A 67 -3.78 -11.53 -17.42
C GLU A 67 -5.06 -10.69 -17.55
N GLY A 68 -5.80 -10.89 -18.64
CA GLY A 68 -7.16 -10.37 -18.80
C GLY A 68 -7.29 -8.85 -18.58
N LEU A 69 -8.33 -8.48 -17.82
CA LEU A 69 -8.70 -7.09 -17.54
C LEU A 69 -7.74 -6.38 -16.59
N ILE A 70 -6.88 -7.11 -15.86
CA ILE A 70 -5.99 -6.49 -14.87
C ILE A 70 -4.78 -5.82 -15.49
N LYS A 71 -4.42 -6.18 -16.74
CA LYS A 71 -3.15 -5.77 -17.36
C LYS A 71 -2.94 -4.27 -17.40
N ASP A 72 -3.92 -3.53 -17.92
CA ASP A 72 -3.82 -2.07 -18.06
C ASP A 72 -4.19 -1.34 -16.76
N TRP A 73 -4.99 -2.00 -15.91
CA TRP A 73 -5.40 -1.48 -14.61
C TRP A 73 -4.26 -1.54 -13.58
N TRP A 74 -3.44 -2.60 -13.59
CA TRP A 74 -2.37 -2.84 -12.61
C TRP A 74 -1.37 -1.68 -12.49
N SER A 75 -1.05 -1.04 -13.62
CA SER A 75 -0.10 0.08 -13.68
C SER A 75 -0.75 1.45 -13.52
N SER A 76 -2.08 1.55 -13.61
CA SER A 76 -2.80 2.83 -13.63
C SER A 76 -3.68 3.06 -12.41
N VAL A 77 -3.98 2.02 -11.63
CA VAL A 77 -4.83 2.10 -10.44
C VAL A 77 -4.24 3.05 -9.40
N GLU A 78 -5.10 3.89 -8.83
CA GLU A 78 -4.76 4.76 -7.71
C GLU A 78 -4.83 3.97 -6.40
N LEU A 79 -3.78 4.06 -5.59
CA LEU A 79 -3.65 3.23 -4.39
C LEU A 79 -4.33 3.82 -3.15
N SER A 80 -4.24 5.14 -3.01
CA SER A 80 -4.94 5.93 -1.98
C SER A 80 -4.88 7.39 -2.39
N GLU A 81 -5.97 8.13 -2.20
CA GLU A 81 -6.03 9.58 -2.44
C GLU A 81 -5.13 10.35 -1.46
N GLU A 82 -4.92 9.80 -0.25
CA GLU A 82 -4.10 10.41 0.80
C GLU A 82 -2.61 10.20 0.57
N TRP A 83 -2.24 9.19 -0.24
CA TRP A 83 -0.84 8.89 -0.52
C TRP A 83 -0.37 9.57 -1.80
N THR A 84 0.18 10.77 -1.64
CA THR A 84 0.56 11.66 -2.75
C THR A 84 2.07 11.85 -2.86
N ARG A 85 2.52 12.25 -4.06
CA ARG A 85 3.87 12.70 -4.36
C ARG A 85 3.84 14.07 -5.02
N THR A 86 4.89 14.85 -4.76
CA THR A 86 5.13 16.10 -5.47
C THR A 86 5.65 15.79 -6.87
N ALA A 87 4.96 16.27 -7.90
CA ALA A 87 5.34 16.11 -9.29
C ALA A 87 5.32 17.45 -10.01
N VAL A 88 6.28 17.68 -10.91
CA VAL A 88 6.26 18.83 -11.81
C VAL A 88 5.20 18.60 -12.86
N VAL A 89 4.16 19.43 -12.88
CA VAL A 89 3.02 19.33 -13.80
C VAL A 89 3.16 20.26 -15.00
N ASP A 90 3.87 21.36 -14.83
CA ASP A 90 4.11 22.34 -15.88
C ASP A 90 5.38 23.15 -15.58
N THR A 91 5.78 24.00 -16.51
CA THR A 91 6.87 24.96 -16.37
C THR A 91 6.39 26.34 -16.75
N GLU A 92 6.56 27.32 -15.86
CA GLU A 92 6.23 28.72 -16.12
C GLU A 92 7.50 29.53 -16.31
N THR A 93 7.49 30.41 -17.32
CA THR A 93 8.57 31.37 -17.55
C THR A 93 8.32 32.62 -16.71
N VAL A 94 9.22 32.91 -15.77
CA VAL A 94 9.19 34.13 -14.94
C VAL A 94 10.43 34.96 -15.20
N LEU A 95 10.28 36.29 -15.14
CA LEU A 95 11.41 37.21 -15.19
C LEU A 95 12.02 37.34 -13.80
N GLU A 96 13.29 36.95 -13.66
CA GLU A 96 14.07 37.14 -12.43
C GLU A 96 15.20 38.14 -12.68
N GLU A 97 15.47 38.97 -11.68
CA GLU A 97 16.61 39.87 -11.71
C GLU A 97 17.90 39.07 -11.44
N SER A 98 18.84 39.12 -12.38
CA SER A 98 20.15 38.50 -12.25
C SER A 98 21.03 39.26 -11.25
N ASP A 99 22.16 38.66 -10.86
CA ASP A 99 23.14 39.30 -9.99
C ASP A 99 23.68 40.63 -10.55
N ASP A 100 23.57 40.84 -11.87
CA ASP A 100 23.97 42.05 -12.58
C ASP A 100 22.82 43.07 -12.77
N GLY A 101 21.62 42.79 -12.23
CA GLY A 101 20.45 43.67 -12.30
C GLY A 101 19.66 43.59 -13.60
N GLU A 102 19.96 42.62 -14.48
CA GLU A 102 19.20 42.39 -15.71
C GLU A 102 18.05 41.42 -15.46
N LEU A 103 16.88 41.69 -16.04
CA LEU A 103 15.76 40.74 -16.01
C LEU A 103 16.00 39.62 -17.03
N VAL A 104 16.11 38.39 -16.53
CA VAL A 104 16.32 37.18 -17.31
C VAL A 104 15.09 36.29 -17.20
N GLU A 105 14.67 35.69 -18.31
CA GLU A 105 13.62 34.68 -18.33
C GLU A 105 14.15 33.37 -17.75
N VAL A 106 13.52 32.90 -16.67
CA VAL A 106 13.84 31.65 -15.98
C VAL A 106 12.62 30.74 -16.01
N GLU A 107 12.79 29.50 -16.49
CA GLU A 107 11.76 28.47 -16.40
C GLU A 107 11.73 27.90 -14.98
N LYS A 108 10.58 28.03 -14.31
CA LYS A 108 10.34 27.45 -12.99
C LYS A 108 9.33 26.31 -13.06
N PRO A 109 9.60 25.19 -12.36
CA PRO A 109 8.65 24.09 -12.31
C PRO A 109 7.42 24.47 -11.48
N ILE A 110 6.23 24.29 -12.04
CA ILE A 110 4.97 24.26 -11.30
C ILE A 110 4.80 22.83 -10.78
N THR A 111 4.69 22.68 -9.46
CA THR A 111 4.53 21.39 -8.81
C THR A 111 3.13 21.20 -8.26
N ASP A 112 2.60 19.99 -8.34
CA ASP A 112 1.33 19.58 -7.73
C ASP A 112 1.49 18.29 -6.91
N GLN A 113 0.54 18.02 -6.01
CA GLN A 113 0.46 16.75 -5.26
C GLN A 113 -0.41 15.77 -6.03
N ILE A 114 0.20 14.70 -6.53
CA ILE A 114 -0.47 13.67 -7.33
C ILE A 114 -0.47 12.35 -6.57
N PRO A 115 -1.60 11.63 -6.47
CA PRO A 115 -1.66 10.30 -5.86
C PRO A 115 -0.71 9.30 -6.50
N TYR A 116 -0.19 8.38 -5.69
CA TYR A 116 0.59 7.26 -6.19
C TYR A 116 -0.29 6.27 -6.97
N ARG A 117 0.21 5.87 -8.14
CA ARG A 117 -0.49 5.00 -9.08
C ARG A 117 0.34 3.79 -9.44
N GLY A 118 -0.36 2.69 -9.67
CA GLY A 118 0.17 1.40 -10.04
C GLY A 118 0.67 0.60 -8.84
N LEU A 119 0.33 -0.68 -8.80
CA LEU A 119 0.71 -1.58 -7.71
C LEU A 119 2.22 -1.86 -7.63
N GLY A 120 2.97 -1.55 -8.69
CA GLY A 120 4.43 -1.75 -8.74
C GLY A 120 5.20 -0.96 -7.68
N ILE A 121 4.65 0.15 -7.19
CA ILE A 121 5.29 0.98 -6.15
C ILE A 121 5.42 0.26 -4.79
N LEU A 122 4.65 -0.80 -4.56
CA LEU A 122 4.77 -1.58 -3.33
C LEU A 122 6.16 -2.25 -3.19
N GLU A 123 6.87 -2.49 -4.30
CA GLU A 123 8.26 -2.95 -4.31
C GLU A 123 9.22 -1.88 -3.74
N ASP A 124 8.95 -0.61 -4.05
CA ASP A 124 9.74 0.50 -3.54
C ASP A 124 9.48 0.70 -2.03
N VAL A 125 8.22 0.57 -1.60
CA VAL A 125 7.83 0.68 -0.18
C VAL A 125 8.46 -0.41 0.69
N GLU A 126 8.55 -1.65 0.18
CA GLU A 126 9.16 -2.77 0.92
C GLU A 126 10.58 -2.45 1.39
N THR A 127 11.36 -1.77 0.54
CA THR A 127 12.77 -1.45 0.79
C THR A 127 13.00 -0.03 1.28
N ALA A 128 11.96 0.81 1.28
CA ALA A 128 12.05 2.18 1.74
C ALA A 128 12.37 2.27 3.24
N THR A 129 13.21 3.24 3.60
CA THR A 129 13.57 3.52 4.99
C THR A 129 13.29 4.98 5.34
N GLU A 130 12.91 5.22 6.58
CA GLU A 130 12.75 6.53 7.18
C GLU A 130 13.82 6.72 8.26
N SER A 131 14.29 7.97 8.42
CA SER A 131 15.21 8.34 9.51
C SER A 131 14.41 8.99 10.63
N GLU A 132 14.52 8.47 11.84
CA GLU A 132 13.93 9.05 13.04
C GLU A 132 15.05 9.46 14.00
N VAL A 133 14.88 10.61 14.65
CA VAL A 133 15.74 11.04 15.75
C VAL A 133 15.18 10.51 17.05
N VAL A 134 15.94 9.65 17.73
CA VAL A 134 15.57 9.04 19.00
C VAL A 134 16.48 9.59 20.10
N SER A 135 15.88 10.03 21.21
CA SER A 135 16.63 10.41 22.42
C SER A 135 17.03 9.17 23.21
N VAL A 136 18.33 8.95 23.36
CA VAL A 136 18.91 7.88 24.18
C VAL A 136 19.46 8.51 25.45
N SER A 137 18.93 8.10 26.60
CA SER A 137 19.41 8.53 27.92
C SER A 137 20.32 7.46 28.52
N ASP A 138 21.57 7.79 28.80
CA ASP A 138 22.52 6.92 29.51
C ASP A 138 23.09 7.62 30.77
N MET A 139 24.03 6.98 31.47
CA MET A 139 24.67 7.58 32.66
C MET A 139 25.52 8.84 32.34
N ARG A 140 25.74 9.16 31.06
CA ARG A 140 26.50 10.32 30.57
C ARG A 140 25.61 11.46 30.07
N GLY A 141 24.29 11.28 30.04
CA GLY A 141 23.31 12.30 29.68
C GLY A 141 22.32 11.84 28.61
N GLU A 142 21.55 12.78 28.08
CA GLU A 142 20.66 12.55 26.94
C GLU A 142 21.42 12.89 25.65
N ARG A 143 21.40 11.98 24.67
CA ARG A 143 21.91 12.21 23.32
C ARG A 143 20.83 11.90 22.29
N GLU A 144 20.81 12.68 21.23
CA GLU A 144 19.98 12.38 20.07
C GLU A 144 20.75 11.48 19.11
N GLU A 145 20.14 10.36 18.72
CA GLU A 145 20.67 9.44 17.71
C GLU A 145 19.71 9.39 16.53
N THR A 146 20.22 9.56 15.31
CA THR A 146 19.45 9.28 14.10
C THR A 146 19.48 7.78 13.82
N VAL A 147 18.31 7.15 13.87
CA VAL A 147 18.13 5.72 13.56
C VAL A 147 17.36 5.61 12.24
N SER A 148 17.87 4.77 11.33
CA SER A 148 17.15 4.39 10.12
C SER A 148 16.32 3.13 10.37
N ARG A 149 15.05 3.16 10.00
CA ARG A 149 14.13 2.01 10.09
C ARG A 149 13.26 1.91 8.84
N GLN A 150 12.63 0.76 8.63
CA GLN A 150 11.73 0.57 7.50
C GLN A 150 10.57 1.58 7.54
N LEU A 151 10.24 2.15 6.38
CA LEU A 151 9.07 3.00 6.21
C LEU A 151 7.80 2.18 6.48
N VAL A 152 6.90 2.70 7.31
CA VAL A 152 5.59 2.10 7.54
C VAL A 152 4.52 3.12 7.25
N LEU A 153 3.70 2.85 6.23
CA LEU A 153 2.64 3.74 5.77
C LEU A 153 1.55 3.92 6.85
N ASP A 154 0.77 4.97 6.71
CA ASP A 154 -0.34 5.25 7.60
C ASP A 154 -1.47 4.25 7.44
N ALA A 155 -2.25 4.06 8.50
CA ALA A 155 -3.27 3.02 8.55
C ALA A 155 -4.40 3.22 7.53
N SER A 156 -4.75 4.46 7.18
CA SER A 156 -5.74 4.75 6.13
C SER A 156 -5.23 4.28 4.76
N ILE A 157 -4.01 4.72 4.40
CA ILE A 157 -3.33 4.33 3.15
C ILE A 157 -3.23 2.81 3.03
N LEU A 158 -2.84 2.10 4.10
CA LEU A 158 -2.75 0.64 4.09
C LEU A 158 -4.10 -0.04 3.88
N VAL A 159 -5.17 0.49 4.47
CA VAL A 159 -6.54 -0.05 4.30
C VAL A 159 -7.01 0.13 2.86
N ASP A 160 -6.74 1.28 2.24
CA ASP A 160 -7.07 1.55 0.84
C ASP A 160 -6.32 0.60 -0.10
N ILE A 161 -5.00 0.44 0.10
CA ILE A 161 -4.17 -0.49 -0.68
C ILE A 161 -4.69 -1.92 -0.55
N ALA A 162 -5.09 -2.36 0.64
CA ALA A 162 -5.67 -3.68 0.83
C ALA A 162 -6.96 -3.85 0.02
N GLY A 163 -7.83 -2.82 -0.01
CA GLY A 163 -9.03 -2.82 -0.85
C GLY A 163 -8.71 -2.89 -2.35
N VAL A 164 -7.67 -2.18 -2.81
CA VAL A 164 -7.20 -2.28 -4.19
C VAL A 164 -6.71 -3.69 -4.53
N LEU A 165 -6.03 -4.38 -3.61
CA LEU A 165 -5.63 -5.78 -3.81
C LEU A 165 -6.82 -6.75 -3.82
N ASP A 166 -7.87 -6.49 -3.03
CA ASP A 166 -9.12 -7.26 -3.09
C ASP A 166 -9.82 -7.09 -4.45
N ASP A 167 -9.83 -5.87 -5.00
CA ASP A 167 -10.32 -5.59 -6.35
C ASP A 167 -9.49 -6.29 -7.42
N ALA A 168 -8.17 -6.32 -7.27
CA ALA A 168 -7.25 -7.04 -8.15
C ALA A 168 -7.60 -8.54 -8.19
N ALA A 169 -7.73 -9.16 -7.03
CA ALA A 169 -8.10 -10.57 -6.92
C ALA A 169 -9.49 -10.86 -7.51
N THR A 170 -10.45 -9.99 -7.26
CA THR A 170 -11.81 -10.09 -7.83
C THR A 170 -11.78 -10.03 -9.36
N LYS A 171 -11.01 -9.11 -9.95
CA LYS A 171 -10.83 -9.00 -11.41
C LYS A 171 -10.16 -10.24 -12.03
N LEU A 172 -9.34 -10.94 -11.26
CA LEU A 172 -8.70 -12.20 -11.63
C LEU A 172 -9.60 -13.43 -11.38
N GLY A 173 -10.78 -13.25 -10.79
CA GLY A 173 -11.74 -14.32 -10.52
C GLY A 173 -11.52 -15.05 -9.20
N PHE A 174 -10.64 -14.56 -8.32
CA PHE A 174 -10.51 -15.06 -6.96
C PHE A 174 -11.56 -14.41 -6.07
N ALA A 175 -12.55 -15.18 -5.66
CA ALA A 175 -13.53 -14.73 -4.67
C ALA A 175 -12.97 -14.92 -3.26
N PRO A 176 -13.19 -13.96 -2.34
CA PRO A 176 -12.86 -14.14 -0.93
C PRO A 176 -13.58 -15.39 -0.38
N SER A 177 -12.89 -16.14 0.49
CA SER A 177 -13.46 -17.31 1.17
C SER A 177 -14.72 -16.95 1.95
N ILE A 178 -15.60 -17.93 2.19
CA ILE A 178 -16.90 -17.71 2.88
C ILE A 178 -16.70 -17.07 4.27
N GLU A 179 -15.61 -17.43 4.98
CA GLU A 179 -15.24 -16.85 6.27
C GLU A 179 -14.97 -15.33 6.20
N LEU A 180 -14.47 -14.84 5.05
CA LEU A 180 -14.26 -13.42 4.78
C LEU A 180 -15.55 -12.69 4.41
N GLN A 181 -16.51 -13.39 3.79
CA GLN A 181 -17.82 -12.83 3.42
C GLN A 181 -18.72 -12.65 4.65
N ASP A 182 -18.72 -13.61 5.56
CA ASP A 182 -19.51 -13.55 6.80
C ASP A 182 -19.00 -12.46 7.75
N ALA A 183 -17.67 -12.25 7.82
CA ALA A 183 -17.06 -11.19 8.63
C ALA A 183 -17.35 -9.77 8.10
N ALA A 184 -17.51 -9.60 6.79
CA ALA A 184 -17.90 -8.32 6.19
C ALA A 184 -19.38 -7.95 6.45
N GLY A 185 -20.22 -8.94 6.77
CA GLY A 185 -21.65 -8.76 7.09
C GLY A 185 -21.93 -8.36 8.54
N GLU A 186 -20.95 -8.47 9.45
CA GLU A 186 -21.15 -8.27 10.88
C GLU A 186 -20.88 -6.82 11.36
N THR A 187 -20.58 -5.88 10.46
CA THR A 187 -20.49 -4.45 10.77
C THR A 187 -21.68 -3.69 10.19
N VAL A 188 -22.79 -3.62 10.96
CA VAL A 188 -23.85 -2.62 10.81
C VAL A 188 -24.11 -1.97 12.16
#